data_AF-A0AAN6UG30-F1
#
_entry.id   AF-A0AAN6UG30-F1
#
_cell.length_a   1.000
_cell.length_b   1.000
_cell.length_c   1.000
_cell.angle_alpha   90.00
_cell.angle_beta   90.00
_cell.angle_gamma   90.00
#
_symmetry.space_group_name_H-M   'P 1'
#
loop_
_entity.id
_entity.type
_entity.pdbx_description
1 polymer ?
#
loop_
_entity_poly.entity_id
_entity_poly.type
_entity_poly.pdbx_seq_one_letter_code
_entity_poly.pdbx_strand_id
1 'polypeptide(L)'
;MRQPSKFFSTANHDENEPDNKARNLSQRVVDEQEREVRAVQHQVRRPWHRDGADTAPADRSGEEVGTVTKGKLLTTPTRLLKLILPLPIEVEKDRENNSQHDYGRSISANDRIQPLALLIHPQQPLSYVERLIQAELPPVVENGKDKIPSIYFRAEDMEQGDNKPTTRSEARDRDSEAESRSSSPTHVASYSGLGHEGPERQGSDKNWVRWSSSTEMGDFIRDAARGREFAVEIEGYHVEIRVSVPSFRDRTYYMRAQLGKMSGQIDRLSRIKRECDLLAHQGANRLAKSGFALLSGWWGVVYYVTFHTEFGWDLVEPVTYLAGLTTIMGGYLWFLYISRDLSYKAAMNVTVSRRQNALYEARGFDIHKWDHLVQEANALRREIKMIAIEYDVDWDEAKDVGDAVKKVLSEERTNAGEKTRSLEKEKEKDEEFTQEERKRTSESSSTGDTRS
;
A
#
# COMPACT_ATOMS: atom_id res chain seq x y z
N MET A 1 -59.20 -14.51 -80.37
CA MET A 1 -58.93 -15.62 -79.44
C MET A 1 -57.40 -15.74 -79.29
N ARG A 2 -56.88 -15.59 -78.07
CA ARG A 2 -55.51 -15.88 -77.57
C ARG A 2 -54.28 -15.65 -78.48
N GLN A 3 -53.42 -14.70 -78.07
CA GLN A 3 -51.96 -14.72 -78.28
C GLN A 3 -51.32 -15.94 -77.55
N PRO A 4 -50.03 -16.38 -77.77
CA PRO A 4 -48.85 -15.59 -78.19
C PRO A 4 -47.81 -16.32 -79.10
N SER A 5 -46.75 -15.64 -79.56
CA SER A 5 -45.34 -16.09 -79.42
C SER A 5 -44.31 -15.39 -80.36
N LYS A 6 -43.16 -15.06 -79.73
CA LYS A 6 -41.78 -14.96 -80.25
C LYS A 6 -41.40 -13.83 -81.21
N PHE A 7 -40.70 -12.83 -80.65
CA PHE A 7 -39.60 -12.12 -81.31
C PHE A 7 -38.38 -12.08 -80.39
N PHE A 8 -37.20 -12.25 -81.01
CA PHE A 8 -35.85 -12.25 -80.43
C PHE A 8 -35.54 -10.96 -79.66
N SER A 9 -34.84 -11.08 -78.52
CA SER A 9 -34.09 -9.97 -77.90
C SER A 9 -32.64 -10.40 -77.72
N THR A 10 -31.75 -9.57 -78.27
CA THR A 10 -30.29 -9.72 -78.29
C THR A 10 -29.68 -9.44 -76.92
N ALA A 11 -28.73 -10.30 -76.51
CA ALA A 11 -27.91 -10.12 -75.33
C ALA A 11 -26.96 -8.92 -75.51
N ASN A 12 -27.07 -7.92 -74.63
CA ASN A 12 -26.03 -6.92 -74.44
C ASN A 12 -25.14 -7.35 -73.27
N HIS A 13 -23.85 -7.48 -73.55
CA HIS A 13 -22.79 -7.67 -72.57
C HIS A 13 -22.65 -6.42 -71.70
N ASP A 14 -22.61 -6.59 -70.37
CA ASP A 14 -22.34 -5.55 -69.39
C ASP A 14 -20.88 -5.08 -69.49
N GLU A 15 -20.64 -3.96 -70.18
CA GLU A 15 -19.29 -3.37 -70.36
C GLU A 15 -18.70 -2.73 -69.08
N ASN A 16 -19.41 -2.75 -67.94
CA ASN A 16 -19.02 -2.02 -66.74
C ASN A 16 -18.37 -2.87 -65.62
N GLU A 17 -18.22 -4.18 -65.82
CA GLU A 17 -17.67 -5.09 -64.81
C GLU A 17 -16.15 -4.89 -64.51
N PRO A 18 -15.26 -4.70 -65.51
CA PRO A 18 -13.83 -4.49 -65.22
C PRO A 18 -13.56 -3.13 -64.57
N ASP A 19 -14.30 -2.09 -64.94
CA ASP A 19 -14.12 -0.72 -64.46
C ASP A 19 -14.55 -0.57 -62.99
N ASN A 20 -15.64 -1.22 -62.60
CA ASN A 20 -16.07 -1.29 -61.20
C ASN A 20 -15.08 -2.10 -60.34
N LYS A 21 -14.48 -3.15 -60.90
CA LYS A 21 -13.46 -3.95 -60.20
C LYS A 21 -12.17 -3.17 -60.01
N ALA A 22 -11.74 -2.40 -61.02
CA ALA A 22 -10.57 -1.51 -60.93
C ALA A 22 -10.78 -0.41 -59.88
N ARG A 23 -11.96 0.23 -59.85
CA ARG A 23 -12.31 1.22 -58.82
C ARG A 23 -12.31 0.66 -57.41
N ASN A 24 -12.85 -0.55 -57.22
CA ASN A 24 -12.85 -1.22 -55.92
C ASN A 24 -11.44 -1.61 -55.47
N LEU A 25 -10.56 -2.00 -56.40
CA LEU A 25 -9.15 -2.27 -56.10
C LEU A 25 -8.40 -0.99 -55.73
N SER A 26 -8.61 0.12 -56.46
CA SER A 26 -7.99 1.40 -56.11
C SER A 26 -8.48 1.93 -54.76
N GLN A 27 -9.78 1.76 -54.46
CA GLN A 27 -10.34 2.18 -53.16
C GLN A 27 -9.72 1.37 -52.01
N ARG A 28 -9.58 0.05 -52.18
CA ARG A 28 -8.97 -0.82 -51.16
C ARG A 28 -7.50 -0.48 -50.89
N VAL A 29 -6.72 -0.15 -51.93
CA VAL A 29 -5.31 0.22 -51.76
C VAL A 29 -5.18 1.55 -51.01
N VAL A 30 -6.07 2.51 -51.29
CA VAL A 30 -6.11 3.79 -50.57
C VAL A 30 -6.52 3.57 -49.10
N ASP A 31 -7.53 2.74 -48.85
CA ASP A 31 -7.97 2.41 -47.48
C ASP A 31 -6.87 1.69 -46.69
N GLU A 32 -6.06 0.86 -47.34
CA GLU A 32 -4.95 0.13 -46.71
C GLU A 32 -3.77 1.06 -46.40
N GLN A 33 -3.44 1.99 -47.30
CA GLN A 33 -2.46 3.05 -47.04
C GLN A 33 -2.93 4.01 -45.93
N GLU A 34 -4.20 4.40 -45.89
CA GLU A 34 -4.74 5.23 -44.81
C GLU A 34 -4.68 4.53 -43.45
N ARG A 35 -4.89 3.21 -43.42
CA ARG A 35 -4.77 2.40 -42.20
C ARG A 35 -3.32 2.29 -41.73
N GLU A 36 -2.37 2.10 -42.64
CA GLU A 36 -0.94 2.12 -42.30
C GLU A 36 -0.49 3.50 -41.78
N VAL A 37 -0.92 4.59 -42.43
CA VAL A 37 -0.61 5.96 -41.99
C VAL A 37 -1.22 6.24 -40.60
N ARG A 38 -2.45 5.80 -40.33
CA ARG A 38 -3.05 5.89 -38.99
C ARG A 38 -2.30 5.05 -37.96
N ALA A 39 -1.89 3.83 -38.31
CA ALA A 39 -1.14 2.96 -37.40
C ALA A 39 0.23 3.56 -37.02
N VAL A 40 0.92 4.18 -38.00
CA VAL A 40 2.17 4.92 -37.78
C VAL A 40 1.93 6.17 -36.93
N GLN A 41 0.86 6.94 -37.17
CA GLN A 41 0.49 8.09 -36.33
C GLN A 41 0.18 7.68 -34.88
N HIS A 42 -0.49 6.55 -34.67
CA HIS A 42 -0.75 5.99 -33.35
C HIS A 42 0.54 5.48 -32.67
N GLN A 43 1.52 4.97 -33.42
CA GLN A 43 2.83 4.56 -32.89
C GLN A 43 3.74 5.74 -32.48
N VAL A 44 3.57 6.93 -33.08
CA VAL A 44 4.35 8.13 -32.73
C VAL A 44 3.86 8.77 -31.42
N ARG A 45 2.64 8.46 -30.95
CA ARG A 45 2.16 8.89 -29.62
C ARG A 45 2.84 8.09 -28.50
N ARG A 46 4.05 8.52 -28.12
CA ARG A 46 4.73 8.02 -26.91
C ARG A 46 3.88 8.36 -25.67
N PRO A 47 3.92 7.57 -24.58
CA PRO A 47 3.07 7.74 -23.38
C PRO A 47 3.11 9.11 -22.68
N TRP A 48 4.05 9.98 -23.04
CA TRP A 48 4.26 11.33 -22.52
C TRP A 48 3.54 12.42 -23.33
N HIS A 49 3.05 12.12 -24.53
CA HIS A 49 2.19 13.03 -25.30
C HIS A 49 0.78 12.98 -24.71
N ARG A 50 0.58 13.76 -23.64
CA ARG A 50 -0.74 14.08 -23.12
C ARG A 50 -1.37 15.10 -24.07
N ASP A 51 -2.59 14.83 -24.54
CA ASP A 51 -3.38 15.84 -25.26
C ASP A 51 -3.49 17.08 -24.32
N GLY A 52 -2.93 18.22 -24.75
CA GLY A 52 -2.81 19.46 -23.95
C GLY A 52 -1.41 19.85 -23.47
N ALA A 53 -0.33 19.17 -23.92
CA ALA A 53 1.05 19.56 -23.61
C ALA A 53 1.53 20.85 -24.31
N ASP A 54 0.92 21.19 -25.45
CA ASP A 54 1.24 22.41 -26.23
C ASP A 54 0.48 23.65 -25.74
N THR A 55 -0.44 23.48 -24.79
CA THR A 55 -1.16 24.59 -24.17
C THR A 55 -0.36 25.06 -22.96
N ALA A 56 0.19 26.27 -23.03
CA ALA A 56 0.82 26.89 -21.87
C ALA A 56 -0.19 26.92 -20.70
N PRO A 57 0.22 26.66 -19.44
CA PRO A 57 -0.70 26.60 -18.29
C PRO A 57 -1.55 27.87 -18.09
N ALA A 58 -1.13 28.99 -18.67
CA ALA A 58 -1.77 30.29 -18.58
C ALA A 58 -3.00 30.45 -19.52
N ASP A 59 -3.16 29.62 -20.56
CA ASP A 59 -4.24 29.77 -21.56
C ASP A 59 -5.54 29.02 -21.21
N ARG A 60 -5.64 28.47 -19.99
CA ARG A 60 -6.93 27.98 -19.46
C ARG A 60 -7.79 29.13 -18.95
N SER A 61 -8.06 30.11 -19.81
CA SER A 61 -8.88 31.29 -19.49
C SER A 61 -10.38 31.02 -19.56
N GLY A 62 -10.84 29.84 -19.10
CA GLY A 62 -12.24 29.41 -19.22
C GLY A 62 -12.76 28.48 -18.12
N GLU A 63 -11.91 27.95 -17.24
CA GLU A 63 -12.38 27.52 -15.92
C GLU A 63 -12.42 28.77 -15.06
N GLU A 64 -13.61 29.25 -14.71
CA GLU A 64 -13.77 30.24 -13.65
C GLU A 64 -13.08 29.70 -12.40
N VAL A 65 -11.84 30.14 -12.16
CA VAL A 65 -11.18 30.01 -10.87
C VAL A 65 -12.01 30.86 -9.93
N GLY A 66 -13.04 30.25 -9.34
CA GLY A 66 -13.82 30.86 -8.28
C GLY A 66 -12.84 31.47 -7.28
N THR A 67 -13.11 32.70 -6.86
CA THR A 67 -12.29 33.43 -5.90
C THR A 67 -11.91 32.47 -4.78
N VAL A 68 -10.62 32.11 -4.70
CA VAL A 68 -10.14 31.11 -3.73
C VAL A 68 -10.19 31.80 -2.38
N THR A 69 -11.34 31.79 -1.72
CA THR A 69 -11.52 32.40 -0.39
C THR A 69 -11.04 31.47 0.72
N LYS A 70 -10.93 30.16 0.41
CA LYS A 70 -10.54 29.11 1.35
C LYS A 70 -9.18 28.51 0.98
N GLY A 71 -8.27 28.47 1.95
CA GLY A 71 -7.00 27.78 1.84
C GLY A 71 -7.15 26.26 1.84
N LYS A 72 -6.12 25.56 1.34
CA LYS A 72 -6.10 24.10 1.26
C LYS A 72 -4.78 23.56 1.78
N LEU A 73 -4.85 22.51 2.59
CA LEU A 73 -3.69 21.74 3.00
C LEU A 73 -3.67 20.40 2.26
N LEU A 74 -2.66 20.20 1.42
CA LEU A 74 -2.54 19.02 0.56
C LEU A 74 -1.46 18.08 1.09
N THR A 75 -1.73 16.78 1.00
CA THR A 75 -0.76 15.72 1.31
C THR A 75 0.08 15.44 0.06
N THR A 76 1.39 15.28 0.25
CA THR A 76 2.32 14.95 -0.85
C THR A 76 2.85 13.51 -0.71
N PRO A 77 3.39 12.91 -1.79
CA PRO A 77 3.98 11.57 -1.73
C PRO A 77 5.18 11.46 -0.77
N THR A 78 5.89 12.56 -0.50
CA THR A 78 7.13 12.58 0.30
C THR A 78 6.88 12.86 1.79
N ARG A 79 5.65 12.65 2.28
CA ARG A 79 5.21 12.96 3.66
C ARG A 79 5.27 14.45 4.04
N LEU A 80 5.54 15.32 3.07
CA LEU A 80 5.43 16.77 3.24
C LEU A 80 3.99 17.22 3.03
N LEU A 81 3.68 18.38 3.59
CA LEU A 81 2.38 19.02 3.45
C LEU A 81 2.55 20.28 2.62
N LYS A 82 1.69 20.45 1.62
CA LYS A 82 1.64 21.66 0.81
C LYS A 82 0.46 22.52 1.28
N LEU A 83 0.76 23.60 1.97
CA LEU A 83 -0.23 24.57 2.45
C LEU A 83 -0.41 25.66 1.39
N ILE A 84 -1.65 25.87 0.95
CA ILE A 84 -2.03 26.89 -0.02
C ILE A 84 -2.94 27.89 0.70
N LEU A 85 -2.49 29.14 0.81
CA LEU A 85 -3.19 30.22 1.49
C LEU A 85 -3.51 31.35 0.51
N PRO A 86 -4.78 31.71 0.32
CA PRO A 86 -5.14 32.93 -0.38
C PRO A 86 -4.93 34.11 0.57
N LEU A 87 -3.79 34.80 0.47
CA LEU A 87 -3.56 36.02 1.23
C LEU A 87 -4.29 37.17 0.53
N PRO A 88 -5.30 37.82 1.14
CA PRO A 88 -6.07 38.89 0.49
C PRO A 88 -5.31 40.22 0.51
N ILE A 89 -4.00 40.19 0.27
CA ILE A 89 -3.14 41.37 0.31
C ILE A 89 -2.75 41.68 -1.11
N GLU A 90 -3.34 42.77 -1.62
CA GLU A 90 -2.78 43.47 -2.76
C GLU A 90 -1.43 44.02 -2.32
N VAL A 91 -0.36 43.69 -3.05
CA VAL A 91 0.88 44.45 -2.94
C VAL A 91 0.54 45.82 -3.52
N GLU A 92 0.15 46.77 -2.68
CA GLU A 92 -0.08 48.16 -3.09
C GLU A 92 1.20 48.63 -3.77
N LYS A 93 1.15 48.74 -5.10
CA LYS A 93 2.16 49.43 -5.87
C LYS A 93 1.95 50.91 -5.55
N ASP A 94 2.84 51.50 -4.77
CA ASP A 94 2.92 52.96 -4.68
C ASP A 94 3.12 53.52 -6.09
N ARG A 95 2.04 54.01 -6.71
CA ARG A 95 2.08 54.60 -8.06
C ARG A 95 3.00 55.82 -8.13
N GLU A 96 3.28 56.43 -6.98
CA GLU A 96 4.05 57.67 -6.88
C GLU A 96 5.54 57.46 -6.54
N ASN A 97 5.97 56.26 -6.12
CA ASN A 97 7.33 56.01 -5.61
C ASN A 97 8.25 55.27 -6.60
N ASN A 98 7.87 55.23 -7.87
CA ASN A 98 8.70 54.68 -8.95
C ASN A 98 9.77 55.68 -9.43
N SER A 99 10.60 56.18 -8.51
CA SER A 99 11.86 56.83 -8.90
C SER A 99 12.92 55.74 -9.12
N GLN A 100 13.17 55.44 -10.39
CA GLN A 100 14.29 54.79 -11.13
C GLN A 100 15.46 54.03 -10.43
N HIS A 101 15.49 53.88 -9.11
CA HIS A 101 16.57 53.26 -8.35
C HIS A 101 16.00 52.54 -7.14
N ASP A 102 15.21 51.49 -7.35
CA ASP A 102 15.07 50.48 -6.31
C ASP A 102 15.11 49.07 -6.90
N TYR A 103 16.02 48.27 -6.34
CA TYR A 103 16.34 46.95 -6.84
C TYR A 103 15.33 45.94 -6.28
N GLY A 104 14.49 45.41 -7.16
CA GLY A 104 14.00 44.04 -7.03
C GLY A 104 12.55 43.89 -6.59
N ARG A 105 11.65 43.81 -7.58
CA ARG A 105 10.73 42.68 -7.77
C ARG A 105 10.14 42.79 -9.18
N SER A 106 10.41 41.79 -10.02
CA SER A 106 9.91 41.75 -11.39
C SER A 106 8.38 41.71 -11.43
N ILE A 107 7.83 42.60 -12.24
CA ILE A 107 6.41 42.83 -12.50
C ILE A 107 5.76 41.57 -13.10
N SER A 108 4.79 40.98 -12.41
CA SER A 108 3.80 40.06 -13.00
C SER A 108 2.51 40.85 -13.26
N ALA A 109 1.94 40.71 -14.45
CA ALA A 109 0.77 41.47 -14.93
C ALA A 109 -0.59 40.97 -14.40
N ASN A 110 -0.62 40.02 -13.47
CA ASN A 110 -1.85 39.47 -12.91
C ASN A 110 -2.18 40.10 -11.55
N ASP A 111 -3.07 41.10 -11.54
CA ASP A 111 -3.69 41.77 -10.37
C ASP A 111 -4.67 40.87 -9.59
N ARG A 112 -4.64 39.55 -9.80
CA ARG A 112 -5.50 38.59 -9.08
C ARG A 112 -4.68 37.96 -7.96
N ILE A 113 -5.18 38.04 -6.72
CA ILE A 113 -4.63 37.43 -5.50
C ILE A 113 -3.97 36.08 -5.83
N GLN A 114 -2.63 36.04 -5.86
CA GLN A 114 -1.89 34.80 -6.07
C GLN A 114 -1.82 34.06 -4.72
N PRO A 115 -2.30 32.80 -4.65
CA PRO A 115 -2.25 32.07 -3.39
C PRO A 115 -0.80 31.70 -3.04
N LEU A 116 -0.42 31.93 -1.78
CA LEU A 116 0.87 31.53 -1.23
C LEU A 116 0.91 30.00 -1.09
N ALA A 117 1.98 29.36 -1.57
CA ALA A 117 2.18 27.92 -1.45
C ALA A 117 3.44 27.63 -0.61
N LEU A 118 3.25 27.02 0.56
CA LEU A 118 4.32 26.63 1.48
C LEU A 118 4.44 25.11 1.55
N LEU A 119 5.67 24.61 1.66
CA LEU A 119 5.96 23.19 1.87
C LEU A 119 6.47 22.99 3.29
N ILE A 120 5.76 22.17 4.07
CA ILE A 120 5.93 22.06 5.52
C ILE A 120 6.14 20.60 5.89
N HIS A 121 7.04 20.33 6.82
CA HIS A 121 7.20 19.00 7.42
C HIS A 121 6.28 18.86 8.65
N PRO A 122 5.57 17.73 8.84
CA PRO A 122 4.64 17.57 9.97
C PRO A 122 5.25 17.78 11.36
N GLN A 123 6.53 17.47 11.56
CA GLN A 123 7.24 17.65 12.84
C GLN A 123 7.70 19.10 13.10
N GLN A 124 7.51 20.03 12.14
CA GLN A 124 7.87 21.43 12.37
C GLN A 124 6.84 22.09 13.29
N PRO A 125 7.27 22.95 14.23
CA PRO A 125 6.35 23.67 15.09
C PRO A 125 5.61 24.77 14.33
N LEU A 126 4.42 25.15 14.82
CA LEU A 126 3.61 26.23 14.24
C LEU A 126 4.35 27.58 14.17
N SER A 127 5.26 27.85 15.10
CA SER A 127 6.13 29.05 15.08
C SER A 127 7.01 29.14 13.84
N TYR A 128 7.41 27.99 13.26
CA TYR A 128 8.16 27.97 12.01
C TYR A 128 7.25 28.35 10.84
N VAL A 129 6.01 27.84 10.81
CA VAL A 129 5.01 28.18 9.79
C VAL A 129 4.58 29.65 9.90
N GLU A 130 4.42 30.16 11.11
CA GLU A 130 4.18 31.58 11.39
C GLU A 130 5.27 32.45 10.77
N ARG A 131 6.55 32.13 10.99
CA ARG A 131 7.67 32.88 10.41
C ARG A 131 7.70 32.83 8.88
N LEU A 132 7.37 31.67 8.30
CA LEU A 132 7.28 31.53 6.84
C LEU A 132 6.19 32.43 6.26
N ILE A 133 5.03 32.49 6.90
CA ILE A 133 3.95 33.37 6.46
C ILE A 133 4.32 34.83 6.71
N GLN A 134 4.91 35.17 7.86
CA GLN A 134 5.39 36.52 8.18
C GLN A 134 6.39 37.06 7.18
N ALA A 135 7.27 36.21 6.64
CA ALA A 135 8.25 36.62 5.63
C ALA A 135 7.61 37.00 4.27
N GLU A 136 6.40 36.52 4.01
CA GLU A 136 5.64 36.77 2.78
C GLU A 136 4.64 37.93 2.94
N LEU A 137 4.39 38.38 4.17
CA LEU A 137 3.49 39.48 4.48
C LEU A 137 4.25 40.82 4.53
N PRO A 138 3.64 41.93 4.07
CA PRO A 138 4.19 43.26 4.34
C PRO A 138 4.18 43.57 5.85
N PRO A 139 5.11 44.42 6.34
CA PRO A 139 5.05 44.92 7.70
C PRO A 139 3.81 45.79 7.91
N VAL A 140 3.21 45.73 9.10
CA VAL A 140 2.06 46.56 9.47
C VAL A 140 2.55 47.71 10.34
N VAL A 141 2.09 48.93 10.03
CA VAL A 141 2.42 50.12 10.83
C VAL A 141 1.46 50.22 12.01
N GLU A 142 1.95 49.92 13.21
CA GLU A 142 1.17 50.06 14.45
C GLU A 142 1.83 51.14 15.32
N ASN A 143 1.09 52.20 15.66
CA ASN A 143 1.59 53.33 16.47
C ASN A 143 2.86 54.00 15.90
N GLY A 144 2.98 54.09 14.58
CA GLY A 144 4.11 54.72 13.89
C GLY A 144 5.42 53.92 13.93
N LYS A 145 5.36 52.63 14.30
CA LYS A 145 6.48 51.70 14.17
C LYS A 145 6.09 50.54 13.26
N ASP A 146 7.03 50.13 12.42
CA ASP A 146 6.87 48.94 11.59
C ASP A 146 6.94 47.70 12.48
N LYS A 147 5.84 46.95 12.54
CA LYS A 147 5.70 45.72 13.32
C LYS A 147 5.38 44.57 12.37
N ILE A 148 6.04 43.44 12.60
CA ILE A 148 5.74 42.21 11.88
C ILE A 148 4.38 41.69 12.40
N PRO A 149 3.42 41.35 11.52
CA PRO A 149 2.11 40.86 11.94
C PRO A 149 2.25 39.54 12.71
N SER A 150 1.55 39.42 13.85
CA SER A 150 1.47 38.14 14.56
C SER A 150 0.42 37.25 13.92
N ILE A 151 0.65 35.93 13.95
CA ILE A 151 -0.23 34.95 13.30
C ILE A 151 -0.72 33.97 14.35
N TYR A 152 -2.04 33.77 14.40
CA TYR A 152 -2.68 32.85 15.32
C TYR A 152 -3.38 31.72 14.58
N PHE A 153 -3.09 30.49 14.99
CA PHE A 153 -3.78 29.29 14.52
C PHE A 153 -4.89 28.93 15.49
N ARG A 154 -6.11 28.78 14.97
CA ARG A 154 -7.29 28.39 15.73
C ARG A 154 -7.88 27.11 15.15
N ALA A 155 -8.24 26.15 16.01
CA ALA A 155 -8.98 24.95 15.61
C ALA A 155 -10.34 24.93 16.31
N GLU A 156 -11.28 24.19 15.70
CA GLU A 156 -12.60 23.94 16.28
C GLU A 156 -12.47 22.97 17.45
N ASP A 157 -12.91 23.38 18.65
CA ASP A 157 -12.98 22.51 19.82
C ASP A 157 -14.34 21.83 19.91
N MET A 158 -14.32 20.52 20.09
CA MET A 158 -15.50 19.66 20.19
C MET A 158 -15.67 19.24 21.65
N GLU A 159 -16.03 20.16 22.53
CA GLU A 159 -16.40 19.83 23.92
C GLU A 159 -17.72 19.04 24.00
N GLN A 160 -18.53 19.09 22.93
CA GLN A 160 -19.83 18.45 22.89
C GLN A 160 -19.82 17.33 21.85
N GLY A 161 -19.80 16.10 22.36
CA GLY A 161 -20.06 14.90 21.58
C GLY A 161 -21.45 14.96 20.97
N ASP A 162 -21.53 15.46 19.74
CA ASP A 162 -22.69 15.31 18.87
C ASP A 162 -22.72 13.88 18.34
N ASN A 163 -22.90 12.95 19.26
CA ASN A 163 -23.64 11.75 18.93
C ASN A 163 -25.05 12.31 18.67
N LYS A 164 -25.46 12.56 17.43
CA LYS A 164 -26.86 12.92 17.10
C LYS A 164 -27.49 11.65 16.55
N PRO A 165 -28.59 11.14 17.15
CA PRO A 165 -29.13 9.84 16.77
C PRO A 165 -29.51 9.88 15.28
N THR A 166 -28.97 8.92 14.53
CA THR A 166 -29.23 8.80 13.10
C THR A 166 -30.60 8.16 12.84
N THR A 167 -31.13 7.48 13.86
CA THR A 167 -32.35 6.68 13.78
C THR A 167 -33.35 7.07 14.87
N ARG A 168 -34.66 7.00 14.57
CA ARG A 168 -35.74 7.33 15.52
C ARG A 168 -35.77 6.42 16.76
N SER A 169 -35.20 5.22 16.66
CA SER A 169 -35.00 4.29 17.78
C SER A 169 -33.91 4.79 18.74
N GLU A 170 -32.75 5.20 18.21
CA GLU A 170 -31.63 5.74 19.01
C GLU A 170 -32.00 7.04 19.74
N ALA A 171 -32.93 7.83 19.18
CA ALA A 171 -33.44 9.03 19.84
C ALA A 171 -34.29 8.70 21.08
N ARG A 172 -35.13 7.66 21.00
CA ARG A 172 -35.99 7.24 22.12
C ARG A 172 -35.19 6.63 23.26
N ASP A 173 -34.16 5.84 22.96
CA ASP A 173 -33.30 5.24 23.99
C ASP A 173 -32.48 6.29 24.74
N ARG A 174 -32.16 7.42 24.08
CA ARG A 174 -31.47 8.55 24.74
C ARG A 174 -32.36 9.48 25.52
N ASP A 175 -33.60 9.70 25.10
CA ASP A 175 -34.56 10.47 25.91
C ASP A 175 -34.79 9.80 27.27
N SER A 176 -34.67 8.46 27.35
CA SER A 176 -34.66 7.72 28.62
C SER A 176 -33.35 7.81 29.44
N GLU A 177 -32.21 8.10 28.81
CA GLU A 177 -30.91 8.28 29.51
C GLU A 177 -30.60 9.75 29.84
N ALA A 178 -31.23 10.71 29.15
CA ALA A 178 -30.93 12.14 29.20
C ALA A 178 -31.31 12.83 30.53
N GLU A 179 -32.21 12.24 31.33
CA GLU A 179 -32.53 12.78 32.67
C GLU A 179 -31.41 12.58 33.71
N SER A 180 -30.33 11.84 33.38
CA SER A 180 -29.31 11.42 34.37
C SER A 180 -27.88 11.94 34.17
N ARG A 181 -27.58 12.71 33.11
CA ARG A 181 -26.21 13.22 32.87
C ARG A 181 -26.14 14.74 32.99
N SER A 182 -25.94 15.20 34.22
CA SER A 182 -25.37 16.52 34.50
C SER A 182 -24.04 16.68 33.76
N SER A 183 -23.93 17.75 32.98
CA SER A 183 -22.77 18.21 32.22
C SER A 183 -21.48 18.20 33.06
N SER A 184 -20.74 17.10 33.00
CA SER A 184 -19.39 17.03 33.55
C SER A 184 -18.42 17.23 32.40
N PRO A 185 -17.42 18.14 32.51
CA PRO A 185 -16.41 18.31 31.48
C PRO A 185 -15.69 16.97 31.30
N THR A 186 -15.83 16.37 30.12
CA THR A 186 -15.13 15.14 29.80
C THR A 186 -13.68 15.48 29.48
N HIS A 187 -12.72 14.91 30.19
CA HIS A 187 -11.28 15.07 29.90
C HIS A 187 -10.81 14.27 28.68
N VAL A 188 -11.74 13.77 27.85
CA VAL A 188 -11.46 12.96 26.66
C VAL A 188 -11.91 13.73 25.44
N ALA A 189 -10.98 14.02 24.54
CA ALA A 189 -11.29 14.69 23.29
C ALA A 189 -11.94 13.72 22.29
N SER A 190 -12.98 14.16 21.60
CA SER A 190 -13.67 13.37 20.58
C SER A 190 -12.95 13.48 19.23
N TYR A 191 -12.59 12.36 18.61
CA TYR A 191 -11.93 12.33 17.29
C TYR A 191 -12.90 11.77 16.24
N SER A 192 -12.97 12.41 15.07
CA SER A 192 -13.79 11.93 13.94
C SER A 192 -12.95 11.45 12.76
N GLY A 193 -11.76 12.03 12.57
CA GLY A 193 -10.85 11.72 11.48
C GLY A 193 -11.34 12.06 10.07
N LEU A 194 -12.52 12.66 9.96
CA LEU A 194 -13.19 12.97 8.69
C LEU A 194 -12.63 14.24 8.03
N GLY A 195 -12.07 15.18 8.80
CA GLY A 195 -11.56 16.44 8.26
C GLY A 195 -12.61 17.17 7.43
N HIS A 196 -12.22 17.65 6.24
CA HIS A 196 -13.14 18.37 5.34
C HIS A 196 -14.36 17.56 4.87
N GLU A 197 -14.31 16.22 4.92
CA GLU A 197 -15.43 15.31 4.59
C GLU A 197 -16.50 15.26 5.69
N GLY A 198 -16.25 15.85 6.87
CA GLY A 198 -17.19 15.90 7.98
C GLY A 198 -18.45 16.73 7.70
N PRO A 199 -19.52 16.58 8.52
CA PRO A 199 -20.75 17.35 8.38
C PRO A 199 -20.51 18.85 8.66
N GLU A 200 -21.15 19.72 7.87
CA GLU A 200 -21.06 21.17 8.06
C GLU A 200 -21.95 21.64 9.21
N ARG A 201 -21.37 22.32 10.19
CA ARG A 201 -22.11 22.96 11.28
C ARG A 201 -22.28 24.45 11.03
N GLN A 202 -23.42 24.99 11.46
CA GLN A 202 -23.71 26.42 11.38
C GLN A 202 -22.76 27.19 12.31
N GLY A 203 -22.31 28.38 11.87
CA GLY A 203 -21.21 29.12 12.51
C GLY A 203 -21.43 29.55 13.96
N SER A 204 -22.68 29.55 14.45
CA SER A 204 -23.01 29.85 15.85
C SER A 204 -22.53 28.78 16.84
N ASP A 205 -22.31 27.55 16.37
CA ASP A 205 -22.03 26.39 17.23
C ASP A 205 -20.54 26.00 17.23
N LYS A 206 -19.68 26.78 16.55
CA LYS A 206 -18.24 26.49 16.46
C LYS A 206 -17.47 27.26 17.54
N ASN A 207 -16.89 26.54 18.50
CA ASN A 207 -15.95 27.13 19.44
C ASN A 207 -14.53 27.10 18.85
N TRP A 208 -13.87 28.26 18.79
CA TRP A 208 -12.52 28.39 18.21
C TRP A 208 -11.49 28.56 19.30
N VAL A 209 -10.57 27.60 19.42
CA VAL A 209 -9.51 27.62 20.42
C VAL A 209 -8.17 27.94 19.76
N ARG A 210 -7.43 28.89 20.34
CA ARG A 210 -6.08 29.25 19.90
C ARG A 210 -5.06 28.22 20.36
N TRP A 211 -4.19 27.82 19.43
CA TRP A 211 -3.10 26.89 19.70
C TRP A 211 -1.78 27.59 20.02
N SER A 212 -0.91 26.88 20.74
CA SER A 212 0.44 27.35 21.06
C SER A 212 1.34 27.29 19.82
N SER A 213 2.22 28.27 19.68
CA SER A 213 3.21 28.32 18.59
C SER A 213 4.26 27.19 18.65
N SER A 214 4.37 26.49 19.78
CA SER A 214 5.32 25.38 19.96
C SER A 214 4.76 24.01 19.56
N THR A 215 3.47 23.89 19.26
CA THR A 215 2.85 22.62 18.87
C THR A 215 3.33 22.19 17.48
N GLU A 216 3.55 20.89 17.28
CA GLU A 216 3.89 20.33 15.97
C GLU A 216 2.71 20.43 15.00
N MET A 217 2.99 20.77 13.74
CA MET A 217 1.96 20.91 12.71
C MET A 217 1.15 19.62 12.53
N GLY A 218 1.80 18.46 12.61
CA GLY A 218 1.14 17.16 12.50
C GLY A 218 0.10 16.92 13.59
N ASP A 219 0.40 17.30 14.83
CA ASP A 219 -0.51 17.16 15.98
C ASP A 219 -1.66 18.15 15.88
N PHE A 220 -1.35 19.39 15.52
CA PHE A 220 -2.37 20.40 15.25
C PHE A 220 -3.34 19.98 14.15
N ILE A 221 -2.86 19.39 13.05
CA ILE A 221 -3.72 18.89 11.96
C ILE A 221 -4.60 17.74 12.42
N ARG A 222 -4.09 16.82 13.25
CA ARG A 222 -4.87 15.71 13.78
C ARG A 222 -6.03 16.20 14.64
N ASP A 223 -5.75 17.17 15.51
CA ASP A 223 -6.77 17.80 16.33
C ASP A 223 -7.77 18.60 15.48
N ALA A 224 -7.28 19.39 14.54
CA ALA A 224 -8.10 20.16 13.61
C ALA A 224 -8.92 19.28 12.64
N ALA A 225 -8.54 18.03 12.41
CA ALA A 225 -9.29 17.07 11.59
C ALA A 225 -10.58 16.57 12.27
N ARG A 226 -10.82 16.93 13.55
CA ARG A 226 -12.13 16.82 14.20
C ARG A 226 -13.16 17.68 13.49
N GLY A 227 -12.76 18.92 13.21
CA GLY A 227 -13.52 19.86 12.40
C GLY A 227 -13.23 19.69 10.91
N ARG A 228 -13.84 20.55 10.10
CA ARG A 228 -13.63 20.57 8.64
C ARG A 228 -12.50 21.47 8.20
N GLU A 229 -12.20 22.47 9.02
CA GLU A 229 -11.29 23.56 8.71
C GLU A 229 -10.66 24.11 9.99
N PHE A 230 -9.43 24.64 9.86
CA PHE A 230 -8.84 25.49 10.88
C PHE A 230 -8.79 26.94 10.38
N ALA A 231 -8.68 27.89 11.30
CA ALA A 231 -8.53 29.30 10.99
C ALA A 231 -7.08 29.76 11.20
N VAL A 232 -6.63 30.64 10.31
CA VAL A 232 -5.41 31.41 10.43
C VAL A 232 -5.81 32.88 10.54
N GLU A 233 -5.57 33.48 11.69
CA GLU A 233 -5.84 34.88 11.95
C GLU A 233 -4.53 35.66 11.86
N ILE A 234 -4.53 36.73 11.07
CA ILE A 234 -3.36 37.61 10.91
C ILE A 234 -3.66 38.94 11.61
N GLU A 235 -2.95 39.20 12.70
CA GLU A 235 -3.03 40.46 13.44
C GLU A 235 -2.54 41.62 12.57
N GLY A 236 -3.23 42.76 12.64
CA GLY A 236 -2.92 43.96 11.84
C GLY A 236 -3.73 44.07 10.55
N TYR A 237 -4.09 42.94 9.92
CA TYR A 237 -4.97 42.93 8.74
C TYR A 237 -6.43 42.61 9.07
N HIS A 238 -6.73 42.10 10.27
CA HIS A 238 -8.06 41.65 10.68
C HIS A 238 -8.69 40.62 9.71
N VAL A 239 -7.85 39.81 9.08
CA VAL A 239 -8.25 38.76 8.15
C VAL A 239 -8.19 37.41 8.85
N GLU A 240 -9.29 36.67 8.76
CA GLU A 240 -9.36 35.26 9.15
C GLU A 240 -9.45 34.38 7.90
N ILE A 241 -8.43 33.57 7.66
CA ILE A 241 -8.37 32.65 6.53
C ILE A 241 -8.77 31.27 7.01
N ARG A 242 -9.81 30.69 6.40
CA ARG A 242 -10.21 29.28 6.64
C ARG A 242 -9.37 28.35 5.78
N VAL A 243 -8.86 27.27 6.34
CA VAL A 243 -8.06 26.27 5.63
C VAL A 243 -8.67 24.88 5.82
N SER A 244 -8.93 24.16 4.74
CA SER A 244 -9.47 22.79 4.82
C SER A 244 -8.44 21.79 5.36
N VAL A 245 -8.86 20.92 6.28
CA VAL A 245 -8.00 19.89 6.87
C VAL A 245 -8.12 18.58 6.09
N PRO A 246 -7.01 17.92 5.72
CA PRO A 246 -7.05 16.65 5.01
C PRO A 246 -7.68 15.55 5.87
N SER A 247 -8.53 14.73 5.27
CA SER A 247 -9.14 13.56 5.93
C SER A 247 -8.13 12.43 6.10
N PHE A 248 -8.48 11.39 6.88
CA PHE A 248 -7.71 10.13 6.91
C PHE A 248 -7.48 9.58 5.49
N ARG A 249 -8.49 9.69 4.61
CA ARG A 249 -8.42 9.18 3.24
C ARG A 249 -7.41 9.97 2.41
N ASP A 250 -7.37 11.29 2.55
CA ASP A 250 -6.41 12.14 1.83
C ASP A 250 -4.97 11.90 2.30
N ARG A 251 -4.78 11.77 3.61
CA ARG A 251 -3.45 11.49 4.19
C ARG A 251 -2.89 10.16 3.73
N THR A 252 -3.75 9.14 3.63
CA THR A 252 -3.36 7.78 3.24
C THR A 252 -3.44 7.51 1.74
N TYR A 253 -3.87 8.47 0.92
CA TYR A 253 -4.13 8.26 -0.50
C TYR A 253 -2.93 7.65 -1.27
N TYR A 254 -1.76 8.29 -1.18
CA TYR A 254 -0.56 7.80 -1.87
C TYR A 254 -0.05 6.47 -1.31
N MET A 255 -0.15 6.27 0.01
CA MET A 255 0.25 5.02 0.68
C MET A 255 -0.65 3.86 0.24
N ARG A 256 -1.97 4.07 0.18
CA ARG A 256 -2.92 3.07 -0.30
C ARG A 256 -2.75 2.77 -1.79
N ALA A 257 -2.49 3.79 -2.61
CA ALA A 257 -2.21 3.60 -4.03
C ALA A 257 -0.92 2.77 -4.25
N GLN A 258 0.13 3.03 -3.47
CA GLN A 258 1.37 2.24 -3.50
C GLN A 258 1.14 0.81 -3.01
N LEU A 259 0.41 0.65 -1.91
CA LEU A 259 0.03 -0.66 -1.36
C LEU A 259 -0.80 -1.48 -2.36
N GLY A 260 -1.73 -0.86 -3.09
CA GLY A 260 -2.51 -1.51 -4.14
C GLY A 260 -1.63 -2.01 -5.29
N LYS A 261 -0.62 -1.23 -5.72
CA LYS A 261 0.36 -1.66 -6.72
C LYS A 261 1.18 -2.86 -6.25
N MET A 262 1.67 -2.82 -5.01
CA MET A 262 2.41 -3.92 -4.39
C MET A 262 1.54 -5.17 -4.24
N SER A 263 0.28 -4.99 -3.82
CA SER A 263 -0.68 -6.09 -3.68
C SER A 263 -0.87 -6.83 -5.01
N GLY A 264 -1.05 -6.11 -6.12
CA GLY A 264 -1.15 -6.73 -7.44
C GLY A 264 0.12 -7.44 -7.91
N GLN A 265 1.31 -7.05 -7.43
CA GLN A 265 2.56 -7.79 -7.68
C GLN A 265 2.64 -9.05 -6.81
N ILE A 266 2.26 -8.94 -5.54
CA ILE A 266 2.23 -10.05 -4.58
C ILE A 266 1.22 -11.10 -5.02
N ASP A 267 0.01 -10.73 -5.49
CA ASP A 267 -0.97 -11.69 -6.00
C ASP A 267 -0.39 -12.55 -7.13
N ARG A 268 0.22 -11.91 -8.15
CA ARG A 268 0.85 -12.61 -9.27
C ARG A 268 1.95 -13.57 -8.83
N LEU A 269 2.85 -13.10 -7.98
CA LEU A 269 3.96 -13.92 -7.46
C LEU A 269 3.44 -15.05 -6.55
N SER A 270 2.42 -14.80 -5.74
CA SER A 270 1.81 -15.79 -4.83
C SER A 270 1.20 -16.97 -5.58
N ARG A 271 0.59 -16.72 -6.75
CA ARG A 271 0.02 -17.78 -7.60
C ARG A 271 1.12 -18.71 -8.11
N ILE A 272 2.21 -18.13 -8.61
CA ILE A 272 3.38 -18.89 -9.08
C ILE A 272 3.99 -19.69 -7.93
N LYS A 273 4.18 -19.07 -6.76
CA LYS A 273 4.69 -19.72 -5.55
C LYS A 273 3.83 -20.90 -5.15
N ARG A 274 2.52 -20.70 -5.03
CA ARG A 274 1.55 -21.74 -4.65
C ARG A 274 1.55 -22.92 -5.61
N GLU A 275 1.65 -22.67 -6.91
CA GLU A 275 1.75 -23.74 -7.90
C GLU A 275 3.06 -24.54 -7.77
N CYS A 276 4.19 -23.87 -7.53
CA CYS A 276 5.47 -24.54 -7.29
C CYS A 276 5.43 -25.39 -6.03
N ASP A 277 4.87 -24.85 -4.94
CA ASP A 277 4.75 -25.53 -3.65
C ASP A 277 3.90 -26.80 -3.77
N LEU A 278 2.77 -26.69 -4.48
CA LEU A 278 1.90 -27.82 -4.76
C LEU A 278 2.62 -28.91 -5.56
N LEU A 279 3.37 -28.54 -6.60
CA LEU A 279 4.15 -29.48 -7.42
C LEU A 279 5.32 -30.12 -6.63
N ALA A 280 5.96 -29.37 -5.74
CA ALA A 280 7.04 -29.87 -4.90
C ALA A 280 6.51 -30.94 -3.90
N HIS A 281 5.37 -30.66 -3.26
CA HIS A 281 4.74 -31.61 -2.34
C HIS A 281 4.21 -32.87 -3.03
N GLN A 282 3.70 -32.76 -4.26
CA GLN A 282 3.30 -33.93 -5.06
C GLN A 282 4.48 -34.88 -5.33
N GLY A 283 5.69 -34.33 -5.53
CA GLY A 283 6.91 -35.11 -5.69
C GLY A 283 7.25 -35.95 -4.45
N ALA A 284 7.21 -35.33 -3.26
CA ALA A 284 7.46 -36.02 -1.99
C ALA A 284 6.40 -37.10 -1.70
N ASN A 285 5.13 -36.78 -1.94
CA ASN A 285 4.05 -37.75 -1.77
C ASN A 285 4.16 -38.95 -2.73
N ARG A 286 4.68 -38.75 -3.94
CA ARG A 286 4.94 -39.85 -4.87
C ARG A 286 6.04 -40.78 -4.35
N LEU A 287 7.11 -40.23 -3.77
CA LEU A 287 8.18 -41.01 -3.15
C LEU A 287 7.67 -41.84 -1.95
N ALA A 288 6.83 -41.23 -1.10
CA ALA A 288 6.20 -41.94 0.01
C ALA A 288 5.30 -43.10 -0.48
N LYS A 289 4.49 -42.85 -1.51
CA LYS A 289 3.64 -43.89 -2.14
C LYS A 289 4.46 -45.01 -2.77
N SER A 290 5.58 -44.71 -3.41
CA SER A 290 6.47 -45.74 -3.97
C SER A 290 7.15 -46.57 -2.88
N GLY A 291 7.56 -45.94 -1.77
CA GLY A 291 8.11 -46.67 -0.61
C GLY A 291 7.08 -47.64 -0.02
N PHE A 292 5.83 -47.17 0.16
CA PHE A 292 4.74 -48.03 0.62
C PHE A 292 4.44 -49.19 -0.34
N ALA A 293 4.37 -48.92 -1.66
CA ALA A 293 4.14 -49.96 -2.66
C ALA A 293 5.24 -51.02 -2.68
N LEU A 294 6.51 -50.64 -2.48
CA LEU A 294 7.63 -51.57 -2.39
C LEU A 294 7.50 -52.46 -1.15
N LEU A 295 7.16 -51.88 0.01
CA LEU A 295 6.93 -52.64 1.25
C LEU A 295 5.74 -53.60 1.13
N SER A 296 4.62 -53.16 0.56
CA SER A 296 3.47 -54.04 0.30
C SER A 296 3.80 -55.14 -0.72
N GLY A 297 4.57 -54.81 -1.75
CA GLY A 297 5.08 -55.79 -2.73
C GLY A 297 5.99 -56.83 -2.08
N TRP A 298 6.93 -56.40 -1.25
CA TRP A 298 7.80 -57.29 -0.48
C TRP A 298 7.01 -58.22 0.45
N TRP A 299 6.03 -57.68 1.17
CA TRP A 299 5.12 -58.48 1.99
C TRP A 299 4.39 -59.54 1.17
N GLY A 300 3.86 -59.16 -0.01
CA GLY A 300 3.22 -60.09 -0.93
C GLY A 300 4.16 -61.18 -1.45
N VAL A 301 5.42 -60.83 -1.76
CA VAL A 301 6.46 -61.79 -2.18
C VAL A 301 6.73 -62.80 -1.06
N VAL A 302 6.95 -62.33 0.17
CA VAL A 302 7.20 -63.21 1.32
C VAL A 302 6.00 -64.13 1.56
N TYR A 303 4.78 -63.59 1.52
CA TYR A 303 3.55 -64.39 1.64
C TYR A 303 3.45 -65.47 0.55
N TYR A 304 3.64 -65.11 -0.72
CA TYR A 304 3.53 -66.04 -1.83
C TYR A 304 4.60 -67.15 -1.77
N VAL A 305 5.86 -66.80 -1.49
CA VAL A 305 6.94 -67.79 -1.39
C VAL A 305 6.71 -68.75 -0.23
N THR A 306 6.17 -68.24 0.89
CA THR A 306 5.92 -69.05 2.10
C THR A 306 4.74 -70.02 1.91
N PHE A 307 3.63 -69.56 1.33
CA PHE A 307 2.38 -70.35 1.28
C PHE A 307 2.12 -71.07 -0.06
N HIS A 308 2.69 -70.58 -1.17
CA HIS A 308 2.42 -71.10 -2.51
C HIS A 308 3.63 -71.79 -3.17
N THR A 309 4.77 -71.86 -2.49
CA THR A 309 5.97 -72.50 -3.06
C THR A 309 6.52 -73.58 -2.13
N GLU A 310 7.18 -74.58 -2.70
CA GLU A 310 7.72 -75.75 -1.99
C GLU A 310 8.95 -75.42 -1.12
N PHE A 311 9.48 -74.20 -1.20
CA PHE A 311 10.67 -73.76 -0.46
C PHE A 311 10.46 -73.61 1.05
N GLY A 312 9.19 -73.56 1.50
CA GLY A 312 8.84 -73.55 2.93
C GLY A 312 9.40 -72.35 3.71
N TRP A 313 9.18 -72.35 5.02
CA TRP A 313 9.64 -71.28 5.91
C TRP A 313 11.15 -71.31 6.18
N ASP A 314 11.77 -72.50 6.09
CA ASP A 314 13.19 -72.74 6.40
C ASP A 314 14.15 -71.94 5.49
N LEU A 315 13.76 -71.70 4.24
CA LEU A 315 14.51 -70.83 3.32
C LEU A 315 14.21 -69.34 3.51
N VAL A 316 12.97 -68.99 3.86
CA VAL A 316 12.49 -67.60 3.91
C VAL A 316 13.01 -66.86 5.15
N GLU A 317 13.14 -67.56 6.27
CA GLU A 317 13.63 -67.00 7.53
C GLU A 317 14.99 -66.28 7.40
N PRO A 318 16.09 -66.92 6.97
CA PRO A 318 17.39 -66.23 6.86
C PRO A 318 17.39 -65.10 5.81
N VAL A 319 16.62 -65.25 4.73
CA VAL A 319 16.52 -64.24 3.66
C VAL A 319 15.85 -62.97 4.18
N THR A 320 14.78 -63.10 4.96
CA THR A 320 14.08 -61.95 5.55
C THR A 320 14.91 -61.23 6.61
N TYR A 321 15.69 -61.96 7.43
CA TYR A 321 16.65 -61.35 8.36
C TYR A 321 17.72 -60.55 7.62
N LEU A 322 18.30 -61.11 6.56
CA LEU A 322 19.35 -60.45 5.79
C LEU A 322 18.81 -59.23 5.02
N ALA A 323 17.59 -59.32 4.48
CA ALA A 323 16.89 -58.20 3.85
C ALA A 323 16.56 -57.08 4.86
N GLY A 324 16.16 -57.43 6.09
CA GLY A 324 15.93 -56.46 7.16
C GLY A 324 17.21 -55.73 7.57
N LEU A 325 18.30 -56.47 7.80
CA LEU A 325 19.59 -55.91 8.17
C LEU A 325 20.15 -54.99 7.08
N THR A 326 20.07 -55.42 5.81
CA THR A 326 20.49 -54.58 4.67
C THR A 326 19.66 -53.32 4.52
N THR A 327 18.35 -53.36 4.80
CA THR A 327 17.48 -52.18 4.80
C THR A 327 17.86 -51.18 5.90
N ILE A 328 18.13 -51.67 7.11
CA ILE A 328 18.61 -50.83 8.23
C ILE A 328 19.97 -50.24 7.91
N MET A 329 20.90 -51.03 7.36
CA MET A 329 22.23 -50.58 6.97
C MET A 329 22.16 -49.51 5.87
N GLY A 330 21.28 -49.69 4.88
CA GLY A 330 21.01 -48.70 3.83
C GLY A 330 20.39 -47.41 4.37
N GLY A 331 19.44 -47.52 5.30
CA GLY A 331 18.86 -46.37 6.00
C GLY A 331 19.90 -45.60 6.82
N TYR A 332 20.82 -46.32 7.48
CA TYR A 332 21.92 -45.73 8.24
C TYR A 332 22.95 -45.04 7.34
N LEU A 333 23.30 -45.64 6.20
CA LEU A 333 24.15 -45.02 5.18
C LEU A 333 23.52 -43.74 4.61
N TRP A 334 22.22 -43.78 4.32
CA TRP A 334 21.47 -42.61 3.87
C TRP A 334 21.44 -41.51 4.94
N PHE A 335 21.26 -41.89 6.21
CA PHE A 335 21.33 -40.98 7.35
C PHE A 335 22.72 -40.33 7.49
N LEU A 336 23.81 -41.10 7.33
CA LEU A 336 25.17 -40.56 7.35
C LEU A 336 25.45 -39.61 6.18
N TYR A 337 24.87 -39.89 4.99
CA TYR A 337 25.06 -39.06 3.80
C TYR A 337 24.36 -37.69 3.90
N ILE A 338 23.20 -37.62 4.57
CA ILE A 338 22.39 -36.39 4.65
C ILE A 338 22.83 -35.42 5.78
N SER A 339 23.93 -35.73 6.47
CA SER A 339 24.51 -35.02 7.63
C SER A 339 23.88 -35.33 9.00
N ARG A 340 24.73 -35.29 10.04
CA ARG A 340 24.55 -35.88 11.39
C ARG A 340 23.48 -35.21 12.27
N ASP A 341 23.06 -33.99 11.94
CA ASP A 341 22.18 -33.16 12.78
C ASP A 341 20.85 -32.88 12.09
N LEU A 342 20.05 -33.90 11.76
CA LEU A 342 18.71 -33.67 11.24
C LEU A 342 17.67 -34.59 11.88
N SER A 343 16.77 -33.97 12.64
CA SER A 343 15.43 -34.48 12.92
C SER A 343 14.76 -34.96 11.63
N TYR A 344 14.00 -36.06 11.68
CA TYR A 344 13.27 -36.64 10.54
C TYR A 344 12.46 -35.60 9.72
N LYS A 345 11.95 -34.55 10.39
CA LYS A 345 11.23 -33.45 9.74
C LYS A 345 12.13 -32.56 8.86
N ALA A 346 13.39 -32.37 9.24
CA ALA A 346 14.32 -31.52 8.52
C ALA A 346 14.79 -32.17 7.22
N ALA A 347 15.03 -33.50 7.19
CA ALA A 347 15.54 -34.17 6.00
C ALA A 347 14.52 -34.19 4.84
N MET A 348 13.24 -34.42 5.14
CA MET A 348 12.16 -34.30 4.15
C MET A 348 12.09 -32.86 3.60
N ASN A 349 12.15 -31.86 4.49
CA ASN A 349 12.10 -30.46 4.10
C ASN A 349 13.29 -30.03 3.23
N VAL A 350 14.49 -30.61 3.43
CA VAL A 350 15.67 -30.34 2.57
C VAL A 350 15.47 -30.85 1.14
N THR A 351 14.88 -32.04 0.95
CA THR A 351 14.64 -32.56 -0.41
C THR A 351 13.52 -31.81 -1.12
N VAL A 352 12.46 -31.45 -0.39
CA VAL A 352 11.37 -30.62 -0.91
C VAL A 352 11.86 -29.22 -1.25
N SER A 353 12.67 -28.59 -0.39
CA SER A 353 13.17 -27.23 -0.62
C SER A 353 14.14 -27.15 -1.80
N ARG A 354 15.03 -28.14 -1.99
CA ARG A 354 15.89 -28.20 -3.19
C ARG A 354 15.07 -28.26 -4.48
N ARG A 355 14.05 -29.12 -4.52
CA ARG A 355 13.16 -29.24 -5.67
C ARG A 355 12.32 -27.97 -5.87
N GLN A 356 11.87 -27.36 -4.80
CA GLN A 356 11.12 -26.10 -4.80
C GLN A 356 11.96 -24.95 -5.35
N ASN A 357 13.22 -24.81 -4.92
CA ASN A 357 14.15 -23.80 -5.43
C ASN A 357 14.43 -24.00 -6.93
N ALA A 358 14.62 -25.24 -7.39
CA ALA A 358 14.76 -25.53 -8.82
C ALA A 358 13.49 -25.16 -9.61
N LEU A 359 12.30 -25.37 -9.04
CA LEU A 359 11.03 -24.95 -9.65
C LEU A 359 10.88 -23.42 -9.67
N TYR A 360 11.35 -22.73 -8.63
CA TYR A 360 11.38 -21.28 -8.60
C TYR A 360 12.29 -20.70 -9.66
N GLU A 361 13.51 -21.21 -9.81
CA GLU A 361 14.43 -20.81 -10.88
C GLU A 361 13.84 -21.07 -12.27
N ALA A 362 13.26 -22.26 -12.49
CA ALA A 362 12.66 -22.63 -13.77
C ALA A 362 11.47 -21.74 -14.16
N ARG A 363 10.73 -21.20 -13.18
CA ARG A 363 9.59 -20.30 -13.39
C ARG A 363 9.95 -18.81 -13.24
N GLY A 364 11.22 -18.49 -12.96
CA GLY A 364 11.68 -17.11 -12.75
C GLY A 364 11.12 -16.44 -11.48
N PHE A 365 10.82 -17.22 -10.44
CA PHE A 365 10.39 -16.70 -9.14
C PHE A 365 11.61 -16.32 -8.30
N ASP A 366 11.77 -15.03 -8.02
CA ASP A 366 12.83 -14.50 -7.16
C ASP A 366 12.36 -14.41 -5.71
N ILE A 367 12.97 -15.21 -4.83
CA ILE A 367 12.66 -15.29 -3.40
C ILE A 367 13.03 -13.98 -2.68
N HIS A 368 14.14 -13.34 -3.05
CA HIS A 368 14.59 -12.10 -2.40
C HIS A 368 13.66 -10.95 -2.74
N LYS A 369 13.25 -10.85 -4.00
CA LYS A 369 12.26 -9.86 -4.43
C LYS A 369 10.91 -10.07 -3.74
N TRP A 370 10.48 -11.32 -3.59
CA TRP A 370 9.26 -11.65 -2.85
C TRP A 370 9.32 -11.17 -1.40
N ASP A 371 10.38 -11.51 -0.68
CA ASP A 371 10.55 -11.14 0.73
C ASP A 371 10.58 -9.61 0.90
N HIS A 372 11.34 -8.90 0.05
CA HIS A 372 11.36 -7.44 0.06
C HIS A 372 9.97 -6.83 -0.16
N LEU A 373 9.23 -7.30 -1.16
CA LEU A 373 7.86 -6.81 -1.45
C LEU A 373 6.89 -7.07 -0.28
N VAL A 374 6.98 -8.24 0.35
CA VAL A 374 6.14 -8.59 1.50
C VAL A 374 6.48 -7.72 2.71
N GLN A 375 7.77 -7.48 2.97
CA GLN A 375 8.22 -6.62 4.07
C GLN A 375 7.77 -5.17 3.87
N GLU A 376 7.98 -4.60 2.67
CA GLU A 376 7.58 -3.23 2.33
C GLU A 376 6.06 -3.04 2.39
N ALA A 377 5.29 -3.99 1.86
CA ALA A 377 3.83 -3.98 1.96
C ALA A 377 3.35 -4.06 3.41
N ASN A 378 3.97 -4.90 4.24
CA ASN A 378 3.64 -4.99 5.66
C ASN A 378 4.07 -3.76 6.47
N ALA A 379 5.13 -3.07 6.07
CA ALA A 379 5.52 -1.79 6.65
C ALA A 379 4.48 -0.70 6.35
N LEU A 380 4.08 -0.55 5.08
CA LEU A 380 3.03 0.39 4.68
C LEU A 380 1.70 0.10 5.37
N ARG A 381 1.30 -1.17 5.51
CA ARG A 381 0.10 -1.55 6.26
C ARG A 381 0.15 -1.11 7.72
N ARG A 382 1.31 -1.28 8.38
CA ARG A 382 1.51 -0.83 9.76
C ARG A 382 1.40 0.68 9.85
N GLU A 383 2.03 1.42 8.94
CA GLU A 383 1.94 2.89 8.91
C GLU A 383 0.50 3.38 8.70
N ILE A 384 -0.23 2.83 7.72
CA ILE A 384 -1.63 3.21 7.48
C ILE A 384 -2.49 2.88 8.71
N LYS A 385 -2.28 1.73 9.34
CA LYS A 385 -3.01 1.34 10.55
C LYS A 385 -2.71 2.25 11.73
N MET A 386 -1.46 2.69 11.89
CA MET A 386 -1.10 3.68 12.92
C MET A 386 -1.84 5.00 12.68
N ILE A 387 -1.86 5.49 11.44
CA ILE A 387 -2.60 6.72 11.09
C ILE A 387 -4.11 6.52 11.30
N ALA A 388 -4.65 5.33 11.05
CA ALA A 388 -6.05 5.02 11.28
C ALA A 388 -6.41 5.12 12.76
N ILE A 389 -5.56 4.59 13.65
CA ILE A 389 -5.70 4.71 15.10
C ILE A 389 -5.57 6.19 15.54
N GLU A 390 -4.63 6.95 14.96
CA GLU A 390 -4.45 8.37 15.27
C GLU A 390 -5.68 9.23 14.91
N TYR A 391 -6.42 8.84 13.88
CA TYR A 391 -7.61 9.55 13.40
C TYR A 391 -8.93 8.95 13.95
N ASP A 392 -8.84 7.88 14.76
CA ASP A 392 -9.98 7.10 15.27
C ASP A 392 -10.91 6.56 14.16
N VAL A 393 -10.30 6.09 13.07
CA VAL A 393 -11.02 5.53 11.91
C VAL A 393 -10.71 4.04 11.75
N ASP A 394 -11.75 3.22 11.62
CA ASP A 394 -11.60 1.81 11.28
C ASP A 394 -11.20 1.64 9.81
N TRP A 395 -9.94 1.25 9.57
CA TRP A 395 -9.44 1.00 8.22
C TRP A 395 -9.67 -0.44 7.76
N ASP A 396 -10.57 -0.60 6.79
CA ASP A 396 -10.84 -1.87 6.11
C ASP A 396 -9.74 -2.23 5.09
N GLU A 397 -8.71 -2.97 5.54
CA GLU A 397 -7.61 -3.42 4.68
C GLU A 397 -8.05 -4.20 3.43
N ALA A 398 -9.18 -4.92 3.53
CA ALA A 398 -9.69 -5.78 2.46
C ALA A 398 -10.06 -4.98 1.21
N LYS A 399 -10.51 -3.72 1.37
CA LYS A 399 -10.91 -2.86 0.25
C LYS A 399 -9.72 -2.44 -0.62
N ASP A 400 -8.56 -2.21 -0.02
CA ASP A 400 -7.37 -1.71 -0.73
C ASP A 400 -6.43 -2.84 -1.18
N VAL A 401 -6.28 -3.91 -0.37
CA VAL A 401 -5.33 -5.01 -0.62
C VAL A 401 -6.00 -6.19 -1.35
N GLY A 402 -7.28 -6.44 -1.11
CA GLY A 402 -7.98 -7.65 -1.55
C GLY A 402 -7.78 -8.85 -0.62
N ASP A 403 -8.81 -9.68 -0.48
CA ASP A 403 -8.84 -10.77 0.52
C ASP A 403 -7.78 -11.85 0.31
N ALA A 404 -7.45 -12.16 -0.96
CA ALA A 404 -6.45 -13.18 -1.28
C ALA A 404 -5.05 -12.77 -0.80
N VAL A 405 -4.64 -11.54 -1.10
CA VAL A 405 -3.32 -11.01 -0.70
C VAL A 405 -3.28 -10.74 0.80
N LYS A 406 -4.38 -10.31 1.41
CA LYS A 406 -4.49 -10.15 2.86
C LYS A 406 -4.14 -11.45 3.60
N LYS A 407 -4.69 -12.59 3.14
CA LYS A 407 -4.40 -13.92 3.69
C LYS A 407 -2.92 -14.28 3.54
N VAL A 408 -2.38 -14.13 2.33
CA VAL A 408 -0.96 -14.41 2.05
C VAL A 408 -0.03 -13.58 2.95
N LEU A 409 -0.28 -12.28 3.06
CA LEU A 409 0.52 -11.40 3.92
C LEU A 409 0.39 -11.75 5.40
N SER A 410 -0.79 -12.19 5.85
CA SER A 410 -0.97 -12.64 7.23
C SER A 410 -0.26 -13.96 7.53
N GLU A 411 -0.32 -14.92 6.60
CA GLU A 411 0.37 -16.21 6.69
C GLU A 411 1.89 -16.04 6.69
N GLU A 412 2.42 -15.20 5.81
CA GLU A 412 3.86 -14.90 5.79
C GLU A 412 4.30 -14.20 7.08
N ARG A 413 3.47 -13.32 7.66
CA ARG A 413 3.78 -12.68 8.94
C ARG A 413 3.81 -13.67 10.10
N THR A 414 2.85 -14.61 10.16
CA THR A 414 2.85 -15.66 11.20
C THR A 414 4.04 -16.58 11.03
N ASN A 415 4.34 -17.00 9.80
CA ASN A 415 5.49 -17.85 9.50
C ASN A 415 6.82 -17.17 9.85
N ALA A 416 6.97 -15.88 9.55
CA ALA A 416 8.14 -15.11 9.95
C ALA A 416 8.27 -15.02 11.48
N GLY A 417 7.16 -14.76 12.18
CA GLY A 417 7.15 -14.71 13.65
C GLY A 417 7.47 -16.06 14.30
N GLU A 418 6.96 -17.17 13.75
CA GLU A 418 7.29 -18.53 14.20
C GLU A 418 8.77 -18.84 14.01
N LYS A 419 9.34 -18.48 12.85
CA LYS A 419 10.79 -18.63 12.59
C LYS A 419 11.63 -17.88 13.60
N THR A 420 11.31 -16.61 13.87
CA THR A 420 12.05 -15.82 14.87
C THR A 420 11.97 -16.46 16.25
N ARG A 421 10.78 -16.90 16.67
CA ARG A 421 10.57 -17.54 17.97
C ARG A 421 11.28 -18.89 18.08
N SER A 422 11.40 -19.66 16.99
CA SER A 422 12.20 -20.89 16.99
C SER A 422 13.69 -20.61 17.14
N LEU A 423 14.21 -19.57 16.47
CA LEU A 423 15.62 -19.18 16.56
C LEU A 423 15.99 -18.67 17.96
N GLU A 424 15.11 -17.92 18.61
CA GLU A 424 15.29 -17.48 20.00
C GLU A 424 15.38 -18.67 20.97
N LYS A 425 14.50 -19.67 20.81
CA LYS A 425 14.53 -20.89 21.63
C LYS A 425 15.78 -21.75 21.41
N GLU A 426 16.34 -21.76 20.20
CA GLU A 426 17.60 -22.46 19.93
C GLU A 426 18.77 -21.74 20.60
N LYS A 427 18.83 -20.41 20.52
CA LYS A 427 19.85 -19.62 21.23
C LYS A 427 19.79 -19.78 22.75
N GLU A 428 18.59 -19.78 23.34
CA GLU A 428 18.41 -20.02 24.79
C GLU A 428 18.96 -21.39 25.21
N LYS A 429 18.74 -22.43 24.40
CA LYS A 429 19.27 -23.78 24.67
C LYS A 429 20.79 -23.85 24.53
N ASP A 430 21.36 -23.18 23.53
CA ASP A 430 22.81 -23.13 23.35
C ASP A 430 23.47 -22.38 24.51
N GLU A 431 22.87 -21.30 25.00
CA GLU A 431 23.33 -20.56 26.18
C GLU A 431 23.24 -21.41 27.46
N GLU A 432 22.15 -22.16 27.66
CA GLU A 432 21.98 -23.08 28.78
C GLU A 432 23.03 -24.20 28.76
N PHE A 433 23.27 -24.81 27.60
CA PHE A 433 24.31 -25.82 27.41
C PHE A 433 25.72 -25.28 27.71
N THR A 434 26.02 -24.06 27.25
CA THR A 434 27.31 -23.41 27.48
C THR A 434 27.53 -23.07 28.96
N GLN A 435 26.46 -22.69 29.68
CA GLN A 435 26.51 -22.46 31.13
C GLN A 435 26.70 -23.75 31.92
N GLU A 436 26.06 -24.84 31.50
CA GLU A 436 26.20 -26.14 32.15
C GLU A 436 27.61 -26.73 31.95
N GLU A 437 28.18 -26.57 30.76
CA GLU A 437 29.56 -26.98 30.46
C GLU A 437 30.59 -26.17 31.27
N ARG A 438 30.37 -24.86 31.43
CA ARG A 438 31.21 -24.02 32.32
C ARG A 438 31.13 -24.46 33.79
N LYS A 439 29.94 -24.82 34.29
CA LYS A 439 29.77 -25.35 35.65
C LYS A 439 30.53 -26.67 35.85
N ARG A 440 30.39 -27.61 34.92
CA ARG A 440 31.13 -28.90 34.96
C ARG A 440 32.65 -28.71 34.90
N THR A 441 33.12 -27.76 34.10
CA THR A 441 34.55 -27.45 34.01
C THR A 441 35.06 -26.84 35.33
N SER A 442 34.28 -25.96 35.95
CA SER A 442 34.63 -25.36 37.26
C SER A 442 34.67 -26.40 38.39
N GLU A 443 33.72 -27.34 38.45
CA GLU A 443 33.72 -28.42 39.44
C GLU A 443 34.88 -29.40 39.27
N SER A 444 35.31 -29.66 38.03
CA SER A 444 36.48 -30.50 37.74
C SER A 444 37.80 -29.85 38.15
N SER A 445 37.89 -28.51 38.06
CA SER A 445 39.08 -27.77 38.51
C SER A 445 39.20 -27.70 40.04
N SER A 446 38.08 -27.68 40.78
CA SER A 446 38.11 -27.65 42.25
C SER A 446 38.41 -29.01 42.89
N THR A 447 38.28 -30.12 42.16
CA THR A 447 38.60 -31.48 42.67
C THR A 447 40.05 -31.92 42.42
N GLY A 448 40.80 -31.17 41.60
CA GLY A 448 42.21 -31.48 41.30
C GLY A 448 43.22 -31.09 42.38
N ASP A 449 42.90 -30.12 43.24
CA ASP A 449 43.84 -29.52 44.22
C ASP A 449 43.88 -30.20 45.59
N THR A 450 43.23 -31.35 45.77
CA THR A 450 43.22 -32.10 47.05
C THR A 450 44.07 -33.39 47.05
N ARG A 451 44.89 -33.60 46.01
CA ARG A 451 45.89 -34.68 45.97
C ARG A 451 47.28 -34.13 45.63
N SER A 452 47.96 -33.58 46.64
CA SER A 452 49.42 -33.52 46.71
C SER A 452 49.85 -33.58 48.17
#